data_AF-A0A9E5G175-F1
#
_entry.id   AF-A0A9E5G175-F1
#
_cell.length_a   1.000
_cell.length_b   1.000
_cell.length_c   1.000
_cell.angle_alpha   90.00
_cell.angle_beta   90.00
_cell.angle_gamma   90.00
#
_symmetry.space_group_name_H-M   'P 1'
#
loop_
_entity.id
_entity.type
_entity.pdbx_description
1 polymer ?
#
loop_
_entity_poly.entity_id
_entity_poly.type
_entity_poly.pdbx_seq_one_letter_code
_entity_poly.pdbx_strand_id
1 'polypeptide(L)'
;MYGIDLEARWHFLARETWSLFGSIGCGLMGSTASVPSDGSEFNFTPSIGAGATIEVAENTRLYMSARWYHISNAQTYADNPGRDNLGVWFGLSFGM
;
A
#
# COMPACT_ATOMS: atom_id res chain seq x y z
N MET A 1 7.28 12.15 -3.48
CA MET A 1 6.19 11.83 -2.53
C MET A 1 6.81 11.03 -1.40
N TYR A 2 6.42 11.28 -0.16
CA TYR A 2 6.88 10.55 1.03
C TYR A 2 5.67 10.31 1.94
N GLY A 3 5.75 9.34 2.85
CA GLY A 3 4.59 9.03 3.67
C GLY A 3 4.79 7.83 4.58
N ILE A 4 3.75 7.55 5.36
CA ILE A 4 3.64 6.36 6.20
C ILE A 4 2.33 5.68 5.81
N ASP A 5 2.37 4.36 5.69
CA ASP A 5 1.23 3.52 5.36
C ASP A 5 1.09 2.42 6.41
N LEU A 6 -0.16 2.10 6.75
CA LEU A 6 -0.53 0.97 7.57
C LEU A 6 -1.29 -0.03 6.71
N GLU A 7 -0.84 -1.29 6.69
CA GLU A 7 -1.47 -2.37 5.93
C GLU A 7 -1.86 -3.51 6.88
N ALA A 8 -3.14 -3.88 6.87
CA ALA A 8 -3.62 -5.10 7.49
C ALA A 8 -3.72 -6.19 6.39
N ARG A 9 -3.05 -7.32 6.62
CA ARG A 9 -3.00 -8.45 5.67
C ARG A 9 -3.65 -9.67 6.29
N TRP A 10 -4.63 -10.24 5.60
CA TRP A 10 -5.23 -11.51 5.98
C TRP A 10 -4.71 -12.62 5.06
N HIS A 11 -3.84 -13.47 5.60
CA HIS A 11 -3.30 -14.63 4.92
C HIS A 11 -4.33 -15.77 4.91
N PHE A 12 -5.31 -15.67 4.02
CA PHE A 12 -6.44 -16.60 3.94
C PHE A 12 -6.06 -18.00 3.40
N LEU A 13 -4.94 -18.13 2.69
CA LEU A 13 -4.41 -19.41 2.25
C LEU A 13 -2.92 -19.49 2.61
N ALA A 14 -2.60 -20.22 3.67
CA ALA A 14 -1.24 -20.39 4.16
C ALA A 14 -0.78 -21.85 3.97
N ARG A 15 0.40 -22.02 3.37
CA ARG A 15 1.15 -23.27 3.25
C ARG A 15 2.51 -23.09 3.91
N GLU A 16 3.26 -24.18 4.03
CA GLU A 16 4.58 -24.18 4.67
C GLU A 16 5.51 -23.14 4.03
N THR A 17 5.67 -23.14 2.71
CA THR A 17 6.63 -22.27 2.01
C THR A 17 6.01 -21.04 1.34
N TRP A 18 4.68 -20.89 1.34
CA TRP A 18 4.03 -19.75 0.71
C TRP A 18 2.67 -19.42 1.32
N SER A 19 2.18 -18.21 1.07
CA SER A 19 0.81 -17.84 1.40
C SER A 19 0.24 -16.83 0.42
N LEU A 20 -1.09 -16.81 0.27
CA LEU A 20 -1.84 -15.75 -0.39
C LEU A 20 -2.56 -14.92 0.67
N PHE A 21 -2.65 -13.62 0.42
CA PHE A 21 -3.33 -12.68 1.31
C PHE A 21 -4.17 -11.66 0.55
N GLY A 22 -5.23 -11.21 1.22
CA GLY A 22 -5.93 -9.97 0.88
C GLY A 22 -5.50 -8.88 1.87
N SER A 23 -5.56 -7.61 1.47
CA SER A 23 -5.17 -6.51 2.34
C SER A 23 -6.05 -5.27 2.18
N ILE A 24 -6.13 -4.53 3.28
CA ILE A 24 -6.63 -3.16 3.31
C ILE A 24 -5.54 -2.30 3.94
N GLY A 25 -5.47 -1.03 3.55
CA GLY A 25 -4.52 -0.11 4.14
C GLY A 25 -4.96 1.34 4.08
N CYS A 26 -4.27 2.16 4.86
CA CYS A 26 -4.41 3.60 4.84
C CYS A 26 -3.07 4.25 5.16
N GLY A 27 -2.79 5.36 4.50
CA GLY A 27 -1.56 6.11 4.74
C GLY A 27 -1.74 7.61 4.69
N LEU A 28 -0.71 8.31 5.17
CA LEU A 28 -0.52 9.74 5.05
C LEU A 28 0.60 10.00 4.06
N MET A 29 0.39 10.96 3.17
CA MET A 29 1.31 11.28 2.09
C MET A 29 1.60 12.79 2.05
N GLY A 30 2.88 13.14 1.98
CA GLY A 30 3.37 14.47 1.64
C GLY A 30 4.06 14.49 0.27
N SER A 31 4.07 15.65 -0.38
CA SER A 31 4.69 15.88 -1.68
C SER A 31 5.14 17.33 -1.83
N THR A 32 6.12 17.58 -2.71
CA THR A 32 6.65 18.92 -2.99
C THR A 32 5.84 19.69 -4.04
N ALA A 33 4.83 19.05 -4.60
CA ALA A 33 3.90 19.60 -5.58
C ALA A 33 2.55 18.88 -5.37
N SER A 34 1.44 19.57 -5.65
CA SER A 34 0.11 19.00 -5.48
C SER A 34 -0.07 17.68 -6.24
N VAL A 35 -0.72 16.72 -5.58
CA VAL A 35 -1.16 15.48 -6.19
C VAL A 35 -2.63 15.25 -5.88
N PRO A 36 -3.52 15.27 -6.89
CA PRO A 36 -3.31 15.67 -8.30
C PRO A 36 -2.85 17.12 -8.46
N SER A 37 -2.51 17.56 -9.68
CA SER A 37 -1.96 18.91 -9.93
C SER A 37 -2.84 20.06 -9.45
N ASP A 38 -4.15 19.83 -9.38
CA ASP A 38 -5.21 20.69 -8.88
C ASP A 38 -5.72 20.28 -7.49
N GLY A 39 -5.02 19.38 -6.81
CA GLY A 39 -5.28 18.95 -5.43
C GLY A 39 -4.32 19.61 -4.43
N SER A 40 -3.80 18.81 -3.51
CA SER A 40 -2.95 19.27 -2.40
C SER A 40 -1.63 18.53 -2.30
N GLU A 41 -0.68 19.12 -1.57
CA GLU A 41 0.62 18.52 -1.26
C GLU A 41 0.52 17.43 -0.17
N PHE A 42 -0.47 17.55 0.73
CA PHE A 42 -0.80 16.59 1.78
C PHE A 42 -2.08 15.82 1.45
N ASN A 43 -2.04 14.49 1.53
CA ASN A 43 -3.15 13.60 1.18
C ASN A 43 -3.21 12.34 2.06
N PHE A 44 -4.37 11.70 2.06
CA PHE A 44 -4.62 10.35 2.56
C PHE A 44 -4.58 9.33 1.42
N THR A 45 -4.21 8.09 1.76
CA THR A 45 -4.02 6.99 0.79
C THR A 45 -4.74 5.69 1.20
N PRO A 46 -6.08 5.67 1.34
CA PRO A 46 -6.80 4.41 1.52
C PRO A 46 -6.53 3.46 0.34
N SER A 47 -6.45 2.17 0.65
CA SER A 47 -6.06 1.15 -0.32
C SER A 47 -6.70 -0.21 -0.02
N ILE A 48 -6.80 -1.01 -1.08
CA ILE A 48 -7.16 -2.43 -1.03
C ILE A 48 -6.22 -3.18 -1.95
N GLY A 49 -5.83 -4.39 -1.56
CA GLY A 49 -4.88 -5.17 -2.33
C GLY A 49 -4.98 -6.67 -2.09
N ALA A 50 -4.13 -7.38 -2.82
CA ALA A 50 -3.89 -8.79 -2.66
C ALA A 50 -2.45 -9.11 -3.04
N GLY A 51 -1.92 -10.18 -2.48
CA GLY A 51 -0.55 -10.56 -2.74
C GLY A 51 -0.20 -11.95 -2.24
N ALA A 52 1.10 -12.22 -2.29
CA ALA A 52 1.68 -13.49 -1.88
C ALA A 52 2.94 -13.28 -1.06
N THR A 53 3.24 -14.24 -0.19
CA THR A 53 4.58 -14.42 0.36
C THR A 53 5.14 -15.77 0.00
N ILE A 54 6.44 -15.85 -0.27
CA ILE A 54 7.15 -17.08 -0.66
C ILE A 54 8.44 -17.15 0.14
N GLU A 55 8.73 -18.28 0.77
CA GLU A 55 10.00 -18.55 1.42
C GLU A 55 11.11 -18.68 0.37
N VAL A 56 12.18 -17.92 0.56
CA VAL A 56 13.32 -17.86 -0.37
C VAL A 56 14.63 -18.26 0.30
N ALA A 57 14.67 -18.28 1.62
CA ALA A 57 15.74 -18.82 2.46
C ALA A 57 15.18 -19.07 3.87
N GLU A 58 15.97 -19.71 4.73
CA GLU A 58 15.64 -19.89 6.14
C GLU A 58 15.26 -18.54 6.77
N ASN A 59 14.10 -18.49 7.43
CA ASN A 59 13.53 -17.30 8.05
C ASN A 59 13.39 -16.08 7.13
N THR A 60 13.40 -16.25 5.81
CA THR A 60 13.34 -15.15 4.84
C THR A 60 12.24 -15.40 3.81
N ARG A 61 11.33 -14.43 3.68
CA ARG A 61 10.23 -14.48 2.71
C ARG A 61 10.24 -13.30 1.77
N LEU A 62 10.10 -13.57 0.48
CA LEU A 62 9.68 -12.60 -0.52
C LEU A 62 8.22 -12.23 -0.28
N TYR A 63 7.93 -10.93 -0.26
CA TYR A 63 6.59 -10.35 -0.25
C TYR A 63 6.34 -9.66 -1.59
N MET A 64 5.18 -9.92 -2.17
CA MET A 64 4.70 -9.28 -3.41
C MET A 64 3.25 -8.89 -3.23
N SER A 65 2.87 -7.68 -3.63
CA SER A 65 1.49 -7.18 -3.47
C SER A 65 1.11 -6.27 -4.63
N ALA A 66 -0.10 -6.43 -5.16
CA ALA A 66 -0.75 -5.47 -6.03
C ALA A 66 -1.82 -4.73 -5.24
N ARG A 67 -1.79 -3.39 -5.28
CA ARG A 67 -2.70 -2.54 -4.51
C ARG A 67 -3.32 -1.49 -5.39
N TRP A 68 -4.64 -1.40 -5.34
CA TRP A 68 -5.33 -0.17 -5.72
C TRP A 68 -5.25 0.79 -4.53
N TYR A 69 -4.96 2.05 -4.80
CA TYR A 69 -4.92 3.09 -3.78
C TYR A 69 -5.45 4.42 -4.33
N HIS A 70 -6.19 5.10 -3.48
CA HIS A 70 -6.83 6.37 -3.80
C HIS A 70 -6.11 7.49 -3.04
N ILE A 71 -5.66 8.52 -3.76
CA ILE A 71 -5.06 9.72 -3.18
C ILE A 71 -6.15 10.79 -3.11
N SER A 72 -6.41 11.31 -1.91
CA SER A 72 -7.32 12.46 -1.72
C SER A 72 -6.99 13.20 -0.44
N ASN A 73 -7.46 14.44 -0.32
CA ASN A 73 -7.26 15.23 0.89
C ASN A 73 -8.48 15.24 1.83
N ALA A 74 -9.47 14.40 1.57
CA ALA A 74 -10.71 14.30 2.36
C ALA A 74 -11.43 15.65 2.55
N GLN A 75 -11.37 16.55 1.55
CA GLN A 75 -11.94 17.90 1.60
C GLN A 75 -11.33 18.82 2.67
N THR A 76 -10.07 18.60 3.04
CA THR A 76 -9.34 19.48 3.95
C THR A 76 -8.72 20.69 3.24
N TYR A 77 -8.80 20.74 1.92
CA TYR A 77 -8.37 21.84 1.05
C TYR A 77 -9.54 22.29 0.15
N ALA A 78 -9.34 23.36 -0.61
CA ALA A 78 -10.37 23.95 -1.48
C ALA A 78 -10.89 22.98 -2.56
N ASP A 79 -9.98 22.24 -3.18
CA ASP A 79 -10.28 21.27 -4.24
C ASP A 79 -9.82 19.87 -3.82
N ASN A 80 -10.57 18.84 -4.24
CA ASN A 80 -10.26 17.44 -3.97
C ASN A 80 -10.63 16.56 -5.18
N PRO A 81 -9.90 16.67 -6.29
CA PRO A 81 -10.20 15.93 -7.52
C PRO A 81 -10.06 14.42 -7.35
N GLY A 82 -9.31 13.96 -6.33
CA GLY A 82 -9.03 12.54 -6.09
C GLY A 82 -8.19 11.90 -7.20
N ARG A 83 -7.44 10.84 -6.89
CA ARG A 83 -6.76 10.07 -7.94
C ARG A 83 -6.58 8.62 -7.55
N ASP A 84 -7.06 7.75 -8.42
CA ASP A 84 -6.90 6.31 -8.32
C ASP A 84 -5.65 5.84 -9.03
N ASN A 85 -4.96 4.88 -8.43
CA ASN A 85 -3.75 4.29 -8.98
C ASN A 85 -3.74 2.78 -8.70
N LEU A 86 -3.07 2.04 -9.58
CA LEU A 86 -2.68 0.66 -9.35
C LEU A 86 -1.17 0.61 -9.21
N GLY A 87 -0.67 -0.01 -8.14
CA GLY A 87 0.76 -0.18 -7.90
C GLY A 87 1.12 -1.61 -7.53
N VAL A 88 2.40 -1.92 -7.68
CA VAL A 88 3.00 -3.20 -7.28
C VAL A 88 4.11 -2.96 -6.27
N TRP A 89 4.16 -3.78 -5.23
CA TRP A 89 5.15 -3.74 -4.16
C TRP A 89 5.90 -5.05 -4.10
N PHE A 90 7.20 -4.96 -3.81
CA PHE A 90 8.10 -6.08 -3.57
C PHE A 90 8.92 -5.79 -2.31
N GLY A 91 9.17 -6.80 -1.49
CA GLY A 91 9.98 -6.66 -0.29
C GLY A 91 10.45 -7.99 0.25
N LEU A 92 11.41 -7.95 1.18
CA LEU A 92 11.82 -9.12 1.96
C LEU A 92 11.36 -8.95 3.40
N SER A 93 10.85 -10.03 3.98
CA SER A 93 10.52 -10.14 5.38
C SER A 93 11.48 -11.11 6.04
N PHE A 94 12.03 -10.72 7.18
CA PHE A 94 12.96 -11.52 7.97
C PHE A 94 12.27 -11.92 9.27
N GLY A 95 12.21 -13.23 9.53
CA GLY A 95 11.79 -13.79 10.81
C GLY A 95 12.95 -13.81 11.81
N MET A 96 12.61 -14.01 13.09
CA MET A 96 13.56 -14.31 14.15
C MET A 96 13.60 -15.81 14.40
#